data_AF-A0A6G2DNJ0-F1
#
_entry.id   AF-A0A6G2DNJ0-F1
#
_cell.length_a   1.000
_cell.length_b   1.000
_cell.length_c   1.000
_cell.angle_alpha   90.00
_cell.angle_beta   90.00
_cell.angle_gamma   90.00
#
_symmetry.space_group_name_H-M   'P 1'
#
loop_
_entity.id
_entity.type
_entity.pdbx_description
1 polymer ?
#
loop_
_entity_poly.entity_id
_entity_poly.type
_entity_poly.pdbx_seq_one_letter_code
_entity_poly.pdbx_strand_id
1 'polypeptide(L)'
;LIFFITPVNEEVDTKENMTIRGIFDDLKIGFTYVYSHKQILTIIALSALVNFFLAAYNLLLPYSNQMFGSISSGLYGTFLTAEAIGGFIGAILSGFINKSLSSKRLMLFLAYSGLMLMLTAPIYYMFRNVIILAFTPALFSLFLS
;
A
#
# COMPACT_ATOMS: atom_id res chain seq x y z
N LEU A 1 16.71 -37.82 -15.60
CA LEU A 1 15.98 -36.85 -14.75
C LEU A 1 14.59 -36.46 -15.27
N ILE A 2 14.24 -36.73 -16.55
CA ILE A 2 12.91 -36.42 -17.12
C ILE A 2 11.85 -37.52 -16.82
N PHE A 3 12.25 -38.65 -16.25
CA PHE A 3 11.37 -39.81 -16.00
C PHE A 3 10.60 -39.76 -14.67
N PHE A 4 10.65 -38.64 -13.94
CA PHE A 4 10.07 -38.49 -12.60
C PHE A 4 9.02 -37.35 -12.53
N ILE A 5 8.41 -37.03 -13.67
CA ILE A 5 7.23 -36.17 -13.71
C ILE A 5 6.03 -37.11 -13.67
N THR A 6 5.59 -37.44 -12.46
CA THR A 6 4.24 -37.98 -12.27
C THR A 6 3.26 -36.95 -12.83
N PRO A 7 2.36 -37.32 -13.77
CA PRO A 7 1.32 -36.41 -14.20
C PRO A 7 0.51 -36.03 -12.96
N VAL A 8 0.30 -34.74 -12.75
CA VAL A 8 -0.63 -34.22 -11.74
C VAL A 8 -1.95 -34.94 -11.96
N ASN A 9 -2.30 -35.77 -11.00
CA ASN A 9 -3.52 -36.57 -11.01
C ASN A 9 -4.69 -35.61 -11.13
N GLU A 10 -5.58 -35.92 -12.08
CA GLU A 10 -6.76 -35.18 -12.49
C GLU A 10 -7.33 -34.28 -11.39
N GLU A 11 -7.44 -32.98 -11.67
CA GLU A 11 -8.46 -32.17 -11.03
C GLU A 11 -9.79 -32.88 -11.29
N VAL A 12 -10.35 -33.51 -10.26
CA VAL A 12 -11.71 -34.05 -10.32
C VAL A 12 -12.60 -32.83 -10.49
N ASP A 13 -12.89 -32.51 -11.75
CA ASP A 13 -13.81 -31.48 -12.21
C ASP A 13 -15.22 -31.93 -11.81
N THR A 14 -15.47 -31.90 -10.50
CA THR A 14 -16.80 -32.00 -9.95
C THR A 14 -17.45 -30.69 -10.35
N LYS A 15 -18.16 -30.72 -11.48
CA LYS A 15 -19.10 -29.67 -11.88
C LYS A 15 -20.20 -29.61 -10.82
N GLU A 16 -19.87 -29.03 -9.69
CA GLU A 16 -20.84 -28.59 -8.72
C GLU A 16 -21.69 -27.56 -9.45
N ASN A 17 -22.99 -27.81 -9.55
CA ASN A 17 -23.90 -26.89 -10.21
C ASN A 17 -23.86 -25.57 -9.44
N MET A 18 -23.09 -24.60 -9.95
CA MET A 18 -22.96 -23.29 -9.33
C MET A 18 -24.32 -22.63 -9.31
N THR A 19 -24.95 -22.61 -8.14
CA THR A 19 -26.19 -21.88 -7.90
C THR A 19 -25.85 -20.55 -7.24
N ILE A 20 -26.61 -19.50 -7.55
CA ILE A 20 -26.45 -18.18 -6.90
C ILE A 20 -26.52 -18.33 -5.37
N ARG A 21 -27.39 -19.22 -4.87
CA ARG A 21 -27.49 -19.53 -3.45
C ARG A 21 -26.20 -20.13 -2.88
N GLY A 22 -25.59 -21.10 -3.59
CA GLY A 22 -24.28 -21.65 -3.22
C GLY A 22 -23.20 -20.58 -3.13
N ILE A 23 -23.14 -19.65 -4.10
CA ILE A 23 -22.16 -18.54 -4.09
C ILE A 23 -22.32 -17.66 -2.83
N PHE A 24 -23.54 -17.33 -2.43
CA PHE A 24 -23.77 -16.54 -1.21
C PHE A 24 -23.43 -17.32 0.08
N ASP A 25 -23.71 -18.62 0.11
CA ASP A 25 -23.36 -19.48 1.24
C ASP A 25 -21.83 -19.60 1.39
N ASP A 26 -21.11 -19.76 0.27
CA ASP A 26 -19.64 -19.77 0.24
C ASP A 26 -19.04 -18.43 0.68
N LEU A 27 -19.61 -17.31 0.22
CA LEU A 27 -19.19 -15.97 0.65
C LEU A 27 -19.37 -15.79 2.16
N LYS A 28 -20.49 -16.25 2.71
CA LYS A 28 -20.78 -16.19 4.15
C LYS A 28 -19.79 -17.03 4.96
N ILE A 29 -19.44 -18.22 4.47
CA ILE A 29 -18.39 -19.06 5.07
C ILE A 29 -17.05 -18.30 5.06
N GLY A 30 -16.69 -17.69 3.93
CA GLY A 30 -15.48 -16.86 3.80
C GLY A 30 -15.43 -15.70 4.81
N PHE A 31 -16.51 -14.94 4.96
CA PHE A 31 -16.60 -13.88 5.98
C PHE A 31 -16.46 -14.42 7.41
N THR A 32 -17.13 -15.54 7.70
CA THR A 32 -17.05 -16.19 9.02
C THR A 32 -15.62 -16.67 9.31
N TYR A 33 -14.92 -17.20 8.30
CA TYR A 33 -13.54 -17.63 8.39
C TYR A 33 -12.60 -16.45 8.70
N VAL A 34 -12.71 -15.35 7.96
CA VAL A 34 -11.92 -14.13 8.20
C VAL A 34 -12.17 -13.60 9.60
N TYR A 35 -13.43 -13.52 10.03
CA TYR A 35 -13.79 -13.04 11.37
C TYR A 35 -13.23 -13.93 12.49
N SER A 36 -13.22 -15.25 12.28
CA SER A 36 -12.71 -16.22 13.26
C SER A 36 -11.18 -16.19 13.39
N HIS A 37 -10.45 -15.74 12.37
CA HIS A 37 -8.98 -15.71 12.34
C HIS A 37 -8.45 -14.29 12.55
N LYS A 38 -8.14 -13.93 13.81
CA LYS A 38 -7.67 -12.59 14.21
C LYS A 38 -6.50 -12.05 13.38
N GLN A 39 -5.54 -12.89 13.00
CA GLN A 39 -4.39 -12.47 12.19
C GLN A 39 -4.81 -12.01 10.78
N ILE A 40 -5.67 -12.78 10.11
CA ILE A 40 -6.18 -12.47 8.78
C ILE A 40 -7.02 -11.20 8.84
N LEU A 41 -7.93 -11.11 9.82
CA LEU A 41 -8.73 -9.92 10.05
C LEU A 41 -7.86 -8.67 10.27
N THR A 42 -6.78 -8.79 11.04
CA THR A 42 -5.84 -7.68 11.29
C THR A 42 -5.15 -7.22 10.02
N ILE A 43 -4.68 -8.15 9.17
CA ILE A 43 -4.03 -7.81 7.89
C ILE A 43 -5.03 -7.12 6.95
N ILE A 44 -6.25 -7.63 6.86
CA ILE A 44 -7.31 -7.03 6.03
C ILE A 44 -7.67 -5.63 6.54
N ALA A 45 -7.88 -5.47 7.85
CA ALA A 45 -8.19 -4.19 8.45
C ALA A 45 -7.06 -3.16 8.25
N LEU A 46 -5.80 -3.56 8.45
CA LEU A 46 -4.64 -2.72 8.17
C LEU A 46 -4.60 -2.34 6.69
N SER A 47 -4.75 -3.30 5.78
CA SER A 47 -4.76 -3.05 4.32
C SER A 47 -5.87 -2.07 3.91
N ALA A 48 -7.09 -2.26 4.42
CA ALA A 48 -8.20 -1.36 4.17
C ALA A 48 -7.93 0.05 4.68
N LEU A 49 -7.35 0.19 5.88
CA LEU A 49 -7.01 1.47 6.47
C LEU A 49 -5.93 2.21 5.65
N VAL A 50 -4.86 1.52 5.25
CA VAL A 50 -3.82 2.09 4.38
C VAL A 50 -4.41 2.57 3.07
N ASN A 51 -5.21 1.73 2.42
CA ASN A 51 -5.83 2.08 1.13
C ASN A 51 -6.82 3.24 1.24
N PHE A 52 -7.55 3.36 2.35
CA PHE A 52 -8.42 4.50 2.60
C PHE A 52 -7.64 5.83 2.64
N PHE A 53 -6.52 5.88 3.37
CA PHE A 53 -5.67 7.07 3.41
C PHE A 53 -4.96 7.33 2.08
N LEU A 54 -4.51 6.29 1.39
CA LEU A 54 -3.95 6.41 0.05
C LEU A 54 -4.96 6.98 -0.95
N ALA A 55 -6.22 6.56 -0.87
CA ALA A 55 -7.28 7.11 -1.71
C ALA A 55 -7.49 8.60 -1.44
N ALA A 56 -7.51 9.01 -0.17
CA ALA A 56 -7.61 10.42 0.20
C ALA A 56 -6.39 11.23 -0.28
N TYR A 57 -5.18 10.67 -0.16
CA TYR A 57 -3.96 11.28 -0.66
C TYR A 57 -3.98 11.46 -2.18
N ASN A 58 -4.31 10.38 -2.93
CA ASN A 58 -4.40 10.40 -4.38
C ASN A 58 -5.47 11.37 -4.89
N LEU A 59 -6.55 11.57 -4.12
CA LEU A 59 -7.56 12.58 -4.41
C LEU A 59 -7.00 14.00 -4.28
N LEU A 60 -6.17 14.26 -3.26
CA LEU A 60 -5.58 15.59 -2.99
C LEU A 60 -4.34 15.89 -3.85
N LEU A 61 -3.63 14.87 -4.32
CA LEU A 61 -2.36 15.02 -5.03
C LEU A 61 -2.44 15.96 -6.26
N PRO A 62 -3.45 15.88 -7.14
CA PRO A 62 -3.62 16.83 -8.25
C PRO A 62 -3.88 18.27 -7.80
N TYR A 63 -4.41 18.45 -6.59
CA TYR A 63 -4.69 19.75 -5.98
C TYR A 63 -3.48 20.35 -5.24
N SER A 64 -2.33 19.68 -5.23
CA SER A 64 -1.08 20.17 -4.62
C SER A 64 -0.70 21.59 -5.09
N ASN A 65 -0.88 21.89 -6.37
CA ASN A 65 -0.66 23.22 -6.93
C ASN A 65 -1.58 24.30 -6.34
N GLN A 66 -2.80 23.93 -5.93
CA GLN A 66 -3.77 24.86 -5.33
C GLN A 66 -3.51 25.00 -3.82
N MET A 67 -3.15 23.89 -3.15
CA MET A 67 -2.83 23.87 -1.72
C MET A 67 -1.53 24.61 -1.39
N PHE A 68 -0.54 24.55 -2.28
CA PHE A 68 0.82 25.05 -2.06
C PHE A 68 1.27 26.05 -3.14
N GLY A 69 0.31 26.69 -3.82
CA GLY A 69 0.55 27.53 -5.00
C GLY A 69 1.43 28.77 -4.79
N SER A 70 1.85 29.07 -3.56
CA SER A 70 2.78 30.16 -3.28
C SER A 70 4.22 29.88 -3.72
N ILE A 71 4.54 28.64 -4.14
CA ILE A 71 5.92 28.20 -4.39
C ILE A 71 6.18 27.81 -5.86
N SER A 72 5.28 27.05 -6.49
CA SER A 72 5.45 26.59 -7.87
C SER A 72 4.15 26.07 -8.48
N SER A 73 4.01 26.20 -9.80
CA SER A 73 2.90 25.66 -10.60
C SER A 73 3.08 24.20 -11.03
N GLY A 74 4.24 23.59 -10.74
CA GLY A 74 4.58 22.21 -11.14
C GLY A 74 4.58 21.17 -10.02
N LEU A 75 4.01 21.47 -8.85
CA LEU A 75 4.13 20.65 -7.64
C LEU A 75 3.55 19.24 -7.80
N TYR A 76 2.46 19.09 -8.54
CA TYR A 76 1.90 17.76 -8.81
C TYR A 76 2.91 16.82 -9.48
N GLY A 77 3.56 17.29 -10.55
CA GLY A 77 4.58 16.50 -11.26
C GLY A 77 5.83 16.30 -10.42
N THR A 78 6.22 17.29 -9.61
CA THR A 78 7.33 17.16 -8.68
C THR A 78 7.06 16.10 -7.61
N PHE A 79 5.86 16.07 -7.02
CA PHE A 79 5.51 15.08 -6.01
C PHE A 79 5.47 13.67 -6.59
N LEU A 80 4.84 13.47 -7.75
CA LEU A 80 4.87 12.17 -8.45
C LEU A 80 6.30 11.68 -8.73
N THR A 81 7.17 12.59 -9.17
CA THR A 81 8.58 12.25 -9.45
C THR A 81 9.31 11.87 -8.16
N ALA A 82 9.07 12.62 -7.09
CA ALA A 82 9.67 12.36 -5.79
C ALA A 82 9.21 11.02 -5.20
N GLU A 83 7.92 10.68 -5.32
CA GLU A 83 7.37 9.37 -4.96
C GLU A 83 8.02 8.25 -5.75
N ALA A 84 8.12 8.40 -7.07
CA ALA A 84 8.73 7.39 -7.92
C ALA A 84 10.18 7.11 -7.49
N ILE A 85 10.96 8.14 -7.19
CA ILE A 85 12.32 8.00 -6.66
C ILE A 85 12.30 7.31 -5.28
N GLY A 86 11.46 7.80 -4.37
CA GLY A 86 11.35 7.27 -3.01
C GLY A 86 10.96 5.79 -2.98
N GLY A 87 9.91 5.41 -3.73
CA GLY A 87 9.44 4.05 -3.83
C GLY A 87 10.43 3.13 -4.54
N PHE A 88 11.14 3.61 -5.56
CA PHE A 88 12.21 2.86 -6.19
C PHE A 88 13.35 2.54 -5.21
N ILE A 89 13.79 3.52 -4.42
CA ILE A 89 14.81 3.32 -3.38
C ILE A 89 14.27 2.38 -2.29
N GLY A 90 13.03 2.57 -1.83
CA GLY A 90 12.38 1.72 -0.83
C GLY A 90 12.34 0.25 -1.26
N ALA A 91 11.93 -0.02 -2.49
CA ALA A 91 11.89 -1.37 -3.06
C ALA A 91 13.28 -2.04 -3.09
N ILE A 92 14.32 -1.29 -3.45
CA ILE A 92 15.72 -1.78 -3.42
C ILE A 92 16.12 -2.12 -1.97
N LEU A 93 15.89 -1.20 -1.03
CA LEU A 93 16.25 -1.40 0.38
C LEU A 93 15.49 -2.57 1.02
N SER A 94 14.21 -2.73 0.68
CA SER A 94 13.35 -3.84 1.12
C SER A 94 13.95 -5.20 0.72
N GLY A 95 14.63 -5.28 -0.43
CA GLY A 95 15.37 -6.48 -0.86
C GLY A 95 16.56 -6.84 0.02
N PHE A 96 17.18 -5.87 0.69
CA PHE A 96 18.34 -6.08 1.57
C PHE A 96 17.96 -6.29 3.04
N ILE A 97 16.77 -5.89 3.47
CA ILE A 97 16.31 -6.06 4.85
C ILE A 97 15.85 -7.51 5.05
N ASN A 98 16.27 -8.12 6.15
CA ASN A 98 15.92 -9.51 6.48
C ASN A 98 14.38 -9.67 6.53
N LYS A 99 13.83 -10.49 5.63
CA LYS A 99 12.39 -10.62 5.28
C LYS A 99 11.52 -11.22 6.37
N SER A 100 11.96 -11.23 7.63
CA SER A 100 11.09 -11.60 8.75
C SER A 100 10.02 -10.52 8.94
N LEU A 101 8.92 -10.66 8.21
CA LEU A 101 7.76 -9.78 8.20
C LEU A 101 6.95 -9.99 9.48
N SER A 102 7.39 -9.34 10.56
CA SER A 102 6.54 -9.19 11.74
C SER A 102 5.51 -8.10 11.48
N SER A 103 4.25 -8.33 11.84
CA SER A 103 3.18 -7.32 11.79
C SER A 103 3.58 -6.02 12.49
N LYS A 104 4.42 -6.09 13.54
CA LYS A 104 4.95 -4.90 14.23
C LYS A 104 5.86 -4.04 13.35
N ARG A 105 6.73 -4.66 12.54
CA ARG A 105 7.62 -3.94 11.63
C ARG A 105 6.83 -3.27 10.51
N LEU A 106 5.85 -3.99 9.95
CA LEU A 106 4.95 -3.44 8.94
C LEU A 106 4.18 -2.22 9.46
N MET A 107 3.60 -2.31 10.66
CA MET A 107 2.92 -1.18 11.30
C MET A 107 3.87 0.00 11.55
N LEU A 108 5.14 -0.26 11.90
CA LEU A 108 6.13 0.79 12.12
C LEU A 108 6.49 1.52 10.82
N PHE A 109 6.74 0.79 9.73
CA PHE A 109 7.00 1.39 8.41
C PHE A 109 5.81 2.23 7.94
N LEU A 110 4.60 1.72 8.13
CA LEU A 110 3.39 2.46 7.81
C LEU A 110 3.24 3.73 8.66
N ALA A 111 3.55 3.66 9.95
CA ALA A 111 3.53 4.83 10.83
C ALA A 111 4.55 5.89 10.36
N TYR A 112 5.76 5.49 9.98
CA TYR A 112 6.76 6.41 9.42
C TYR A 112 6.28 7.01 8.10
N SER A 113 5.72 6.20 7.20
CA SER A 113 5.14 6.66 5.94
C SER A 113 4.07 7.74 6.17
N GLY A 114 3.08 7.47 7.03
CA GLY A 114 2.04 8.45 7.37
C GLY A 114 2.56 9.70 8.07
N LEU A 115 3.58 9.57 8.93
CA LEU A 115 4.23 10.70 9.60
C LEU A 115 4.92 11.62 8.59
N MET A 116 5.58 11.09 7.56
CA MET A 116 6.19 11.90 6.50
C MET A 116 5.14 12.75 5.76
N LEU A 117 3.95 12.19 5.46
CA LEU A 117 2.86 12.96 4.88
C LEU A 117 2.34 14.04 5.83
N MET A 118 2.15 13.72 7.11
CA MET A 118 1.67 14.69 8.11
C MET A 118 2.62 15.90 8.22
N LEU A 119 3.93 15.68 8.06
CA LEU A 119 4.94 16.74 8.11
C LEU A 119 4.95 17.66 6.88
N THR A 120 4.22 17.33 5.81
CA THR A 120 4.17 18.13 4.58
C THR A 120 3.67 19.56 4.85
N ALA A 121 2.60 19.71 5.63
CA ALA A 121 2.04 21.03 5.97
C ALA A 121 3.00 21.90 6.80
N PRO A 122 3.57 21.46 7.94
CA PRO A 122 4.51 22.28 8.69
C PRO A 122 5.81 22.59 7.90
N ILE A 123 6.31 21.64 7.09
CA ILE A 123 7.47 21.87 6.23
C ILE A 123 7.19 22.96 5.18
N TYR A 124 5.99 22.95 4.58
CA TYR A 124 5.56 23.99 3.67
C TYR A 124 5.58 25.39 4.32
N TYR A 125 5.01 25.52 5.52
CA TYR A 125 4.95 26.82 6.22
C TYR A 125 6.33 27.33 6.66
N MET A 126 7.24 26.44 7.04
CA MET A 126 8.55 26.82 7.58
C MET A 126 9.57 27.18 6.49
N PHE A 127 9.65 26.41 5.40
CA PHE A 127 10.71 26.57 4.41
C PHE A 127 10.27 27.22 3.10
N ARG A 128 8.99 27.07 2.73
CA ARG A 128 8.44 27.54 1.45
C ARG A 128 9.35 27.21 0.24
N ASN A 129 9.92 26.00 0.23
CA ASN A 129 10.83 25.54 -0.82
C ASN A 129 10.34 24.23 -1.44
N VAL A 130 10.26 24.17 -2.78
CA VAL A 130 9.73 23.01 -3.52
C VAL A 130 10.55 21.74 -3.27
N ILE A 131 11.88 21.84 -3.27
CA ILE A 131 12.76 20.67 -3.15
C ILE A 131 12.60 20.07 -1.75
N ILE A 132 12.63 20.91 -0.71
CA ILE A 132 12.44 20.47 0.68
C ILE A 132 11.04 19.87 0.87
N LEU A 133 10.03 20.45 0.23
CA LEU A 133 8.67 19.90 0.28
C LEU A 133 8.57 18.55 -0.44
N ALA A 134 9.26 18.38 -1.57
CA ALA A 134 9.28 17.13 -2.33
C ALA A 134 9.96 15.97 -1.59
N PHE A 135 10.79 16.24 -0.58
CA PHE A 135 11.33 15.19 0.29
C PHE A 135 10.23 14.45 1.07
N THR A 136 9.11 15.10 1.40
CA THR A 136 8.05 14.45 2.17
C THR A 136 7.32 13.34 1.39
N PRO A 137 6.83 13.54 0.15
CA PRO A 137 6.25 12.45 -0.64
C PRO A 137 7.29 11.39 -1.03
N ALA A 138 8.56 11.76 -1.22
CA ALA A 138 9.63 10.77 -1.44
C ALA A 138 9.81 9.82 -0.24
N LEU A 139 9.93 10.37 0.97
CA LEU A 139 10.10 9.55 2.18
C LEU A 139 8.82 8.76 2.52
N PHE A 140 7.65 9.35 2.27
CA PHE A 140 6.37 8.64 2.36
C PHE A 140 6.37 7.38 1.50
N SER A 141 6.75 7.49 0.22
CA SER A 141 6.79 6.35 -0.71
C SER A 141 7.92 5.37 -0.38
N LEU A 142 9.05 5.84 0.14
CA LEU A 142 10.17 4.99 0.56
C LEU A 142 9.77 4.04 1.69
N PHE A 143 9.09 4.53 2.72
CA PHE A 143 8.66 3.69 3.83
C PHE A 143 7.42 2.84 3.51
N LEU A 144 6.70 3.15 2.44
CA LEU A 144 5.55 2.37 1.99
C LEU A 144 5.95 1.15 1.12
N SER A 145 7.12 1.21 0.45
CA SER A 145 7.59 0.22 -0.53
C SER A 145 8.45 -0.89 0.08
#